data_AF-A0A928MP21-F1
#
_entry.id   AF-A0A928MP21-F1
#
_cell.length_a   1.000
_cell.length_b   1.000
_cell.length_c   1.000
_cell.angle_alpha   90.00
_cell.angle_beta   90.00
_cell.angle_gamma   90.00
#
_symmetry.space_group_name_H-M   'P 1'
#
loop_
_entity.id
_entity.type
_entity.pdbx_description
1 polymer ?
#
loop_
_entity_poly.entity_id
_entity_poly.type
_entity_poly.pdbx_seq_one_letter_code
_entity_poly.pdbx_strand_id
1 'polypeptide(L)'
;MKKYVKIGLALLLLSALFVGCAPAEEEVNPNGYTLVIGVDGILDVEVDTPTQSGGVRHADNTPFRRGELVWLEQLDELSSLRGVSVKALDEEGRVVYHFSVAEDATREEIQELLVGSWLIPPAEKV
;
A
#
# COMPACT_ATOMS: atom_id res chain seq x y z
N MET A 1 23.42 68.80 1.54
CA MET A 1 22.20 69.13 2.33
C MET A 1 20.97 68.69 1.56
N LYS A 2 20.37 67.54 1.89
CA LYS A 2 19.05 67.13 1.39
C LYS A 2 18.25 66.56 2.56
N LYS A 3 17.07 67.14 2.76
CA LYS A 3 16.15 66.96 3.88
C LYS A 3 15.50 65.57 3.81
N TYR A 4 15.36 64.90 4.95
CA TYR A 4 14.38 63.83 5.14
C TYR A 4 13.65 64.08 6.45
N VAL A 5 12.35 64.37 6.35
CA VAL A 5 11.42 64.39 7.49
C VAL A 5 10.52 63.17 7.37
N LYS A 6 10.34 62.53 8.52
CA LYS A 6 9.72 61.24 8.81
C LYS A 6 8.22 61.20 8.51
N ILE A 7 7.72 60.05 8.06
CA ILE A 7 6.34 59.60 8.29
C ILE A 7 6.41 58.08 8.53
N GLY A 8 5.85 57.62 9.64
CA GLY A 8 5.77 56.21 10.00
C GLY A 8 4.46 55.55 9.57
N LEU A 9 4.32 54.30 10.03
CA LEU A 9 3.09 53.52 10.23
C LEU A 9 2.72 52.45 9.18
N ALA A 10 2.76 51.21 9.69
CA ALA A 10 1.90 50.05 9.47
C ALA A 10 1.84 49.30 8.13
N LEU A 11 2.11 47.99 8.27
CA LEU A 11 1.46 46.83 7.68
C LEU A 11 1.19 46.83 6.17
N LEU A 12 1.86 45.91 5.46
CA LEU A 12 1.27 45.28 4.28
C LEU A 12 1.75 43.83 4.14
N LEU A 13 0.76 42.96 4.04
CA LEU A 13 0.77 41.52 3.79
C LEU A 13 1.70 41.10 2.64
N LEU A 14 2.38 39.96 2.81
CA LEU A 14 2.93 39.14 1.73
C LEU A 14 2.80 37.66 2.15
N SER A 15 1.65 37.02 1.92
CA SER A 15 1.35 36.17 0.76
C SER A 15 2.34 35.02 0.53
N ALA A 16 1.95 33.80 0.95
CA ALA A 16 2.19 32.58 0.19
C ALA A 16 1.05 31.60 0.48
N LEU A 17 0.15 31.53 -0.48
CA LEU A 17 -0.90 30.55 -0.66
C LEU A 17 -0.28 29.26 -1.21
N PHE A 18 -0.84 28.12 -0.80
CA PHE A 18 -0.66 26.77 -1.36
C PHE A 18 0.75 26.17 -1.38
N VAL A 19 0.98 25.12 -0.60
CA VAL A 19 1.43 23.82 -1.16
C VAL A 19 0.86 22.69 -0.31
N GLY A 20 0.00 21.88 -0.93
CA GLY A 20 -0.17 20.45 -0.69
C GLY A 20 -0.35 19.96 0.74
N CYS A 21 -1.58 19.54 1.06
CA CYS A 21 -1.75 18.23 1.67
C CYS A 21 -0.96 17.23 0.79
N ALA A 22 0.28 16.93 1.16
CA ALA A 22 0.98 15.81 0.56
C ALA A 22 0.15 14.58 0.99
N PRO A 23 -0.32 13.72 0.05
CA PRO A 23 -0.77 12.41 0.49
C PRO A 23 0.40 11.83 1.27
N ALA A 24 0.14 11.35 2.50
CA ALA A 24 1.12 10.52 3.19
C ALA A 24 1.57 9.49 2.16
N GLU A 25 2.85 9.52 1.80
CA GLU A 25 3.44 8.47 1.00
C GLU A 25 3.26 7.24 1.88
N GLU A 26 2.22 6.45 1.58
CA GLU A 26 1.90 5.25 2.32
C GLU A 26 3.11 4.36 2.14
N GLU A 27 3.94 4.30 3.18
CA GLU A 27 5.25 3.66 3.09
C GLU A 27 5.02 2.15 2.99
N VAL A 28 5.60 1.55 1.95
CA VAL A 28 5.70 0.09 1.84
C VAL A 28 6.38 -0.43 3.10
N ASN A 29 5.81 -1.48 3.70
CA ASN A 29 6.39 -2.03 4.91
C ASN A 29 7.78 -2.63 4.63
N PRO A 30 8.85 -2.18 5.30
CA PRO A 30 10.18 -2.72 5.07
C PRO A 30 10.35 -4.17 5.56
N ASN A 31 9.42 -4.67 6.40
CA ASN A 31 9.51 -5.97 7.07
C ASN A 31 8.51 -7.02 6.55
N GLY A 32 7.65 -6.68 5.59
CA GLY A 32 6.70 -7.64 5.04
C GLY A 32 6.15 -7.29 3.67
N TYR A 33 5.47 -8.25 3.07
CA TYR A 33 4.85 -8.09 1.76
C TYR A 33 3.67 -7.12 1.86
N THR A 34 3.62 -6.22 0.89
CA THR A 34 2.55 -5.23 0.75
C THR A 34 1.78 -5.52 -0.54
N LEU A 35 0.47 -5.69 -0.45
CA LEU A 35 -0.41 -5.80 -1.60
C LEU A 35 -0.86 -4.40 -2.04
N VAL A 36 -0.69 -4.09 -3.33
CA VAL A 36 -1.28 -2.91 -3.95
C VAL A 36 -2.65 -3.28 -4.49
N ILE A 37 -3.69 -2.55 -4.09
CA ILE A 37 -5.04 -2.79 -4.61
C ILE A 37 -5.12 -2.39 -6.08
N GLY A 38 -5.38 -3.36 -6.97
CA GLY A 38 -5.32 -3.16 -8.41
C GLY A 38 -6.55 -2.48 -9.02
N VAL A 39 -7.70 -2.57 -8.35
CA VAL A 39 -9.00 -2.03 -8.81
C VAL A 39 -9.84 -1.54 -7.63
N ASP A 40 -10.72 -0.59 -7.87
CA ASP A 40 -11.69 -0.15 -6.87
C ASP A 40 -12.76 -1.24 -6.63
N GLY A 41 -13.39 -1.22 -5.44
CA GLY A 41 -14.53 -2.09 -5.13
C GLY A 41 -14.15 -3.43 -4.49
N ILE A 42 -12.89 -3.61 -4.09
CA ILE A 42 -12.48 -4.72 -3.22
C ILE A 42 -12.96 -4.43 -1.80
N LEU A 43 -13.66 -5.37 -1.18
CA LEU A 43 -14.11 -5.26 0.20
C LEU A 43 -13.20 -6.06 1.16
N ASP A 44 -12.75 -7.23 0.72
CA ASP A 44 -11.95 -8.14 1.54
C ASP A 44 -10.69 -8.58 0.80
N VAL A 45 -9.60 -8.70 1.54
CA VAL A 45 -8.41 -9.42 1.12
C VAL A 45 -8.25 -10.62 2.04
N GLU A 46 -8.39 -11.82 1.51
CA GLU A 46 -8.15 -13.07 2.22
C GLU A 46 -6.73 -13.57 1.94
N VAL A 47 -6.06 -14.06 2.98
CA VAL A 47 -4.72 -14.63 2.91
C VAL A 47 -4.73 -15.98 3.59
N ASP A 48 -4.46 -17.02 2.82
CA ASP A 48 -4.30 -18.39 3.30
C ASP A 48 -2.85 -18.83 3.08
N THR A 49 -2.25 -19.42 4.09
CA THR A 49 -0.98 -20.16 4.01
C THR A 49 -1.22 -21.62 4.42
N PRO A 50 -0.26 -22.52 4.25
CA PRO A 50 -0.41 -23.92 4.68
C PRO A 50 -0.72 -24.09 6.18
N THR A 51 -0.35 -23.11 7.02
CA THR A 51 -0.46 -23.22 8.49
C THR A 51 -1.45 -22.24 9.11
N GLN A 52 -1.91 -21.23 8.39
CA GLN A 52 -2.77 -20.18 8.93
C GLN A 52 -3.62 -19.54 7.83
N SER A 53 -4.78 -19.01 8.23
CA SER A 53 -5.66 -18.22 7.38
C SER A 53 -5.96 -16.89 8.07
N GLY A 54 -6.17 -15.85 7.29
CA GLY A 54 -6.62 -14.56 7.77
C GLY A 54 -6.99 -13.64 6.61
N GLY A 55 -6.93 -12.34 6.87
CA GLY A 55 -7.30 -11.35 5.89
C GLY A 55 -7.46 -9.97 6.51
N VAL A 56 -7.88 -9.03 5.68
CA VAL A 56 -8.00 -7.62 6.05
C VAL A 56 -9.18 -7.00 5.33
N ARG A 57 -9.89 -6.18 6.10
CA ARG A 57 -11.04 -5.37 5.70
C ARG A 57 -10.96 -4.06 6.48
N HIS A 58 -11.40 -2.97 5.89
CA HIS A 58 -11.61 -1.73 6.64
C HIS A 58 -12.63 -1.90 7.76
N ALA A 59 -12.33 -1.30 8.92
CA ALA A 59 -13.21 -1.38 10.09
C ALA A 59 -14.59 -0.75 9.85
N ASP A 60 -14.70 0.19 8.91
CA ASP A 60 -15.95 0.83 8.51
C ASP A 60 -16.71 0.08 7.40
N ASN A 61 -16.17 -1.06 6.93
CA ASN A 61 -16.67 -1.85 5.80
C ASN A 61 -16.76 -1.08 4.47
N THR A 62 -15.99 -0.01 4.31
CA THR A 62 -15.86 0.64 3.00
C THR A 62 -14.91 -0.16 2.09
N PRO A 63 -15.16 -0.20 0.77
CA PRO A 63 -14.24 -0.83 -0.17
C PRO A 63 -12.89 -0.12 -0.22
N PHE A 64 -11.83 -0.89 -0.43
CA PHE A 64 -10.51 -0.39 -0.76
C PHE A 64 -10.52 0.39 -2.08
N ARG A 65 -9.61 1.36 -2.18
CA ARG A 65 -9.39 2.15 -3.38
C ARG A 65 -8.23 1.59 -4.19
N ARG A 66 -8.29 1.75 -5.50
CA ARG A 66 -7.17 1.42 -6.39
C ARG A 66 -5.92 2.21 -5.97
N GLY A 67 -4.82 1.48 -5.79
CA GLY A 67 -3.53 2.01 -5.37
C GLY A 67 -3.31 2.02 -3.85
N GLU A 68 -4.33 1.69 -3.06
CA GLU A 68 -4.22 1.54 -1.62
C GLU A 68 -3.27 0.38 -1.25
N LEU A 69 -2.48 0.58 -0.20
CA LEU A 69 -1.52 -0.40 0.26
C LEU A 69 -2.07 -1.22 1.42
N VAL A 70 -2.01 -2.54 1.27
CA VAL A 70 -2.49 -3.48 2.26
C VAL A 70 -1.33 -4.32 2.75
N TRP A 71 -0.98 -4.17 4.02
CA TRP A 71 0.06 -4.98 4.63
C TRP A 71 -0.45 -6.38 4.95
N LEU A 72 0.26 -7.39 4.44
CA LEU A 72 0.00 -8.80 4.72
C LEU A 72 0.92 -9.26 5.86
N GLU A 73 0.50 -9.06 7.11
CA GLU A 73 1.30 -9.38 8.32
C GLU A 73 1.84 -10.81 8.34
N GLN A 74 1.12 -11.73 7.69
CA GLN A 74 1.44 -13.15 7.61
C GLN A 74 2.60 -13.48 6.67
N LEU A 75 3.00 -12.53 5.81
CA LEU A 75 3.97 -12.71 4.75
C LEU A 75 5.12 -11.74 5.00
N ASP A 76 6.16 -12.20 5.67
CA ASP A 76 7.34 -11.42 6.10
C ASP A 76 8.66 -11.89 5.43
N GLU A 77 8.65 -13.08 4.84
CA GLU A 77 9.81 -13.68 4.17
C GLU A 77 9.39 -14.37 2.87
N LEU A 78 10.33 -14.58 1.95
CA LEU A 78 10.06 -15.29 0.69
C LEU A 78 9.55 -16.71 0.92
N SER A 79 10.06 -17.41 1.94
CA SER A 79 9.58 -18.74 2.31
C SER A 79 8.11 -18.75 2.73
N SER A 80 7.62 -17.65 3.30
CA SER A 80 6.23 -17.48 3.74
C SER A 80 5.25 -17.47 2.56
N LEU A 81 5.74 -17.23 1.34
CA LEU A 81 4.91 -17.29 0.13
C LEU A 81 4.62 -18.72 -0.34
N ARG A 82 5.38 -19.75 0.06
CA ARG A 82 5.12 -21.12 -0.43
C ARG A 82 3.79 -21.64 0.06
N GLY A 83 2.95 -22.09 -0.88
CA GLY A 83 1.60 -22.55 -0.58
C GLY A 83 0.62 -21.42 -0.23
N VAL A 84 0.99 -20.15 -0.47
CA VAL A 84 0.11 -19.02 -0.19
C VAL A 84 -1.02 -18.95 -1.24
N SER A 85 -2.19 -18.51 -0.79
CA SER A 85 -3.32 -18.09 -1.62
C SER A 85 -3.81 -16.73 -1.09
N VAL A 86 -3.67 -15.69 -1.92
CA VAL A 86 -4.17 -14.33 -1.64
C VAL A 86 -5.31 -14.03 -2.59
N LYS A 87 -6.49 -13.70 -2.07
CA LYS A 87 -7.69 -13.38 -2.85
C LYS A 87 -8.18 -11.98 -2.50
N ALA A 88 -8.52 -11.20 -3.51
CA ALA A 88 -9.27 -9.95 -3.33
C ALA A 88 -10.72 -10.19 -3.74
N LEU A 89 -11.65 -9.90 -2.85
CA LEU A 89 -13.07 -10.14 -3.02
C LEU A 89 -13.83 -8.82 -3.13
N ASP A 90 -14.82 -8.76 -4.02
CA ASP A 90 -15.74 -7.62 -4.10
C ASP A 90 -16.82 -7.66 -3.00
N GLU A 91 -17.71 -6.66 -3.01
CA GLU A 91 -18.81 -6.54 -2.04
C GLU A 91 -19.76 -7.75 -2.03
N GLU A 92 -19.85 -8.51 -3.13
CA GLU A 92 -20.65 -9.73 -3.22
C GLU A 92 -19.86 -11.00 -2.82
N GLY A 93 -18.60 -10.85 -2.40
CA GLY A 93 -17.72 -11.97 -2.05
C GLY A 93 -17.21 -12.73 -3.27
N ARG A 94 -17.20 -12.12 -4.45
CA ARG A 94 -16.64 -12.74 -5.66
C ARG A 94 -15.16 -12.41 -5.76
N VAL A 95 -14.36 -13.40 -6.13
CA VAL A 95 -12.92 -13.22 -6.33
C VAL A 95 -12.69 -12.37 -7.58
N VAL A 96 -12.12 -11.18 -7.39
CA VAL A 96 -11.78 -10.25 -8.47
C VAL A 96 -10.39 -10.55 -9.01
N TYR A 97 -9.43 -10.79 -8.13
CA TYR A 97 -8.12 -11.32 -8.49
C TYR A 97 -7.57 -12.24 -7.40
N HIS A 98 -6.72 -13.15 -7.84
CA HIS A 98 -6.16 -14.22 -7.05
C HIS A 98 -4.68 -14.38 -7.38
N PHE A 99 -3.86 -14.49 -6.34
CA PHE A 99 -2.44 -14.82 -6.42
C PHE A 99 -2.20 -16.08 -5.60
N SER A 100 -1.52 -17.06 -6.17
CA SER A 100 -1.16 -18.28 -5.44
C SER A 100 0.21 -18.77 -5.83
N VAL A 101 0.90 -19.37 -4.87
CA VAL A 101 2.22 -19.97 -5.07
C VAL A 101 2.15 -21.43 -4.64
N ALA A 102 2.69 -22.34 -5.45
CA ALA A 102 2.74 -23.74 -5.10
C ALA A 102 3.64 -23.98 -3.87
N GLU A 103 3.32 -25.01 -3.07
CA GLU A 103 4.09 -25.33 -1.86
C GLU A 103 5.54 -25.74 -2.18
N ASP A 104 5.76 -26.38 -3.33
CA ASP A 104 7.06 -26.82 -3.82
C ASP A 104 7.77 -25.81 -4.74
N ALA A 105 7.22 -24.59 -4.88
CA ALA A 105 7.80 -23.56 -5.74
C ALA A 105 9.24 -23.21 -5.33
N THR A 106 10.12 -23.18 -6.34
CA THR A 106 11.50 -22.72 -6.22
C THR A 106 11.55 -21.22 -5.97
N ARG A 107 12.68 -20.74 -5.45
CA ARG A 107 12.88 -19.31 -5.22
C ARG A 107 12.75 -18.52 -6.52
N GLU A 108 13.31 -19.06 -7.60
CA GLU A 108 13.35 -18.43 -8.92
C GLU A 108 11.93 -18.30 -9.49
N GLU A 109 11.10 -19.35 -9.37
CA GLU A 109 9.68 -19.29 -9.75
C GLU A 109 8.90 -18.25 -8.93
N ILE A 110 9.14 -18.18 -7.60
CA ILE A 110 8.50 -17.16 -6.75
C ILE A 110 8.92 -15.75 -7.19
N GLN A 111 10.22 -15.53 -7.47
CA GLN A 111 10.71 -14.24 -7.94
C GLN A 111 10.07 -13.85 -9.28
N GLU A 112 9.98 -14.77 -10.24
CA GLU A 112 9.30 -14.53 -11.51
C GLU A 112 7.82 -14.20 -11.34
N LEU A 113 7.13 -14.87 -10.41
CA LEU A 113 5.73 -14.58 -10.08
C LEU A 113 5.54 -13.19 -9.47
N LEU A 114 6.51 -12.70 -8.71
CA LEU A 114 6.45 -11.36 -8.11
C LEU A 114 6.67 -10.25 -9.13
N VAL A 115 7.40 -10.51 -10.22
CA VAL A 115 7.65 -9.51 -11.28
C VAL A 115 6.33 -9.11 -11.95
N GLY A 116 5.95 -7.84 -11.78
CA GLY A 116 4.71 -7.29 -12.36
C GLY A 116 3.44 -7.70 -11.62
N SER A 117 3.57 -8.41 -10.49
CA SER A 117 2.46 -8.67 -9.58
C SER A 117 2.08 -7.42 -8.79
N TRP A 118 0.95 -7.50 -8.09
CA TRP A 118 0.51 -6.48 -7.15
C TRP A 118 1.16 -6.63 -5.76
N LEU A 119 2.01 -7.64 -5.57
CA LEU A 119 2.67 -7.93 -4.30
C LEU A 119 4.09 -7.32 -4.31
N ILE A 120 4.32 -6.35 -3.43
CA ILE A 120 5.62 -5.70 -3.27
C ILE A 120 6.39 -6.42 -2.16
N PRO A 121 7.62 -6.92 -2.43
CA PRO A 121 8.46 -7.52 -1.41
C PRO A 121 9.02 -6.46 -0.44
N PRO A 122 9.37 -6.86 0.80
CA PRO A 122 10.05 -5.99 1.75
C PRO A 122 11.39 -5.48 1.19
N ALA A 123 11.68 -4.19 1.42
CA ALA A 123 12.83 -3.49 0.85
C ALA A 123 14.20 -4.12 1.18
N GLU A 124 14.30 -4.90 2.26
CA GLU A 124 15.56 -5.43 2.79
C GLU A 124 15.87 -6.89 2.41
N LYS A 125 14.99 -7.58 1.66
CA LYS A 125 15.14 -9.04 1.41
C LYS A 125 15.04 -9.46 -0.07
N VAL A 126 15.54 -8.63 -1.00
CA VAL A 126 15.71 -9.00 -2.42
C VAL A 126 17.15 -9.38 -2.73
#